data_AF-A0A3M2CBJ8-F1
#
_entry.id   AF-A0A3M2CBJ8-F1
#
_cell.length_a   1.000
_cell.length_b   1.000
_cell.length_c   1.000
_cell.angle_alpha   90.00
_cell.angle_beta   90.00
_cell.angle_gamma   90.00
#
_symmetry.space_group_name_H-M   'P 1'
#
loop_
_entity.id
_entity.type
_entity.pdbx_description
1 polymer ?
#
loop_
_entity_poly.entity_id
_entity_poly.type
_entity_poly.pdbx_seq_one_letter_code
_entity_poly.pdbx_strand_id
1 'polypeptide(L)'
;METNEVNAAFEILLEEIEAVADALNESGAEAFRAGDYEGARQAIEEATRLAEFREKVKALQREWTSLYAKGVKPSKHEGKRRAKGRLPRGLRTPEDAFRRPILETLVELGGSASIGEVLERVEAKMKGVLNAYDREPLPSDPRSVRWRNTAQWCRNTMVREGLMKSDSPYGIWEITEAG
;
A
#
# COMPACT_ATOMS: atom_id res chain seq x y z
N MET A 1 -3.21 -22.00 13.75
CA MET A 1 -2.75 -22.10 12.35
C MET A 1 -2.82 -20.70 11.78
N GLU A 2 -1.68 -20.04 11.55
CA GLU A 2 -1.66 -18.73 10.88
C GLU A 2 -2.07 -18.96 9.43
N THR A 3 -3.35 -18.74 9.13
CA THR A 3 -3.87 -18.66 7.77
C THR A 3 -3.07 -17.60 7.04
N ASN A 4 -2.59 -17.92 5.83
CA ASN A 4 -1.80 -17.02 5.00
C ASN A 4 -2.69 -15.82 4.58
N GLU A 5 -2.83 -14.83 5.45
CA GLU A 5 -3.68 -13.63 5.27
C GLU A 5 -3.38 -12.94 3.93
N VAL A 6 -2.12 -13.00 3.49
CA VAL A 6 -1.67 -12.47 2.20
C VAL A 6 -2.20 -13.30 1.04
N ASN A 7 -2.22 -14.63 1.15
CA ASN A 7 -2.84 -15.47 0.11
C ASN A 7 -4.36 -15.23 0.03
N ALA A 8 -5.03 -15.03 1.16
CA ALA A 8 -6.45 -14.67 1.16
C ALA A 8 -6.71 -13.33 0.47
N ALA A 9 -5.82 -12.34 0.65
CA ALA A 9 -5.91 -11.07 -0.07
C ALA A 9 -5.65 -11.22 -1.58
N PHE A 10 -4.78 -12.15 -2.00
CA PHE A 10 -4.60 -12.48 -3.43
C PHE A 10 -5.87 -13.11 -4.04
N GLU A 11 -6.55 -13.99 -3.32
CA GLU A 11 -7.83 -14.57 -3.80
C GLU A 11 -8.90 -13.50 -4.00
N ILE A 12 -9.07 -12.60 -3.01
CA ILE A 12 -10.03 -11.47 -3.12
C ILE A 12 -9.68 -10.59 -4.32
N LEU A 13 -8.40 -10.25 -4.50
CA LEU A 13 -7.97 -9.44 -5.64
C LEU A 13 -8.23 -10.15 -6.99
N LEU A 14 -8.01 -11.46 -7.07
CA LEU A 14 -8.25 -12.22 -8.28
C LEU A 14 -9.75 -12.31 -8.61
N GLU A 15 -10.60 -12.44 -7.59
CA GLU A 15 -12.06 -12.43 -7.73
C GLU A 15 -12.57 -11.09 -8.29
N GLU A 16 -12.08 -9.96 -7.77
CA GLU A 16 -12.41 -8.63 -8.28
C GLU A 16 -11.94 -8.41 -9.73
N ILE A 17 -10.76 -8.92 -10.09
CA ILE A 17 -10.26 -8.88 -11.48
C ILE A 17 -11.15 -9.72 -12.41
N GLU A 18 -11.64 -10.87 -11.94
CA GLU A 18 -12.57 -11.72 -12.69
C GLU A 18 -13.93 -11.03 -12.92
N ALA A 19 -14.47 -10.35 -11.91
CA ALA A 19 -15.70 -9.57 -12.06
C ALA A 19 -15.58 -8.47 -13.13
N VAL A 20 -14.44 -7.79 -13.20
CA VAL A 20 -14.16 -6.79 -14.26
C VAL A 20 -14.05 -7.46 -15.64
N ALA A 21 -13.44 -8.65 -15.71
CA ALA A 21 -13.32 -9.39 -16.96
C ALA A 21 -14.67 -9.86 -17.51
N ASP A 22 -15.58 -10.29 -16.62
CA ASP A 22 -16.92 -10.71 -17.00
C ASP A 22 -17.75 -9.54 -17.54
N ALA A 23 -17.68 -8.37 -16.89
CA ALA A 23 -18.32 -7.16 -17.37
C ALA A 23 -17.82 -6.74 -18.76
N LEU A 24 -16.52 -6.87 -19.00
CA LEU A 24 -15.91 -6.53 -20.29
C LEU A 24 -16.29 -7.53 -21.40
N ASN A 25 -16.40 -8.82 -21.06
CA ASN A 25 -16.89 -9.84 -21.97
C ASN A 25 -18.36 -9.61 -22.36
N GLU A 26 -19.20 -9.21 -21.41
CA GLU A 26 -20.60 -8.89 -21.65
C GLU A 26 -20.74 -7.67 -22.59
N SER A 27 -19.99 -6.60 -22.32
CA SER A 27 -19.91 -5.41 -23.18
C SER A 27 -19.42 -5.75 -24.59
N GLY A 28 -18.37 -6.59 -24.72
CA GLY A 28 -17.88 -7.05 -26.02
C GLY A 28 -18.92 -7.90 -26.77
N ALA A 29 -19.67 -8.76 -26.07
CA ALA A 29 -20.73 -9.56 -26.66
C ALA A 29 -21.92 -8.70 -27.12
N GLU A 30 -22.24 -7.62 -26.40
CA GLU A 30 -23.24 -6.63 -26.79
C GLU A 30 -22.82 -5.85 -28.04
N ALA A 31 -21.58 -5.37 -28.09
CA ALA A 31 -21.03 -4.70 -29.26
C ALA A 31 -21.08 -5.60 -30.51
N PHE A 32 -20.71 -6.87 -30.37
CA PHE A 32 -20.83 -7.85 -31.45
C PHE A 32 -22.28 -8.05 -31.92
N ARG A 33 -23.23 -8.15 -30.98
CA ARG A 33 -24.67 -8.29 -31.29
C ARG A 33 -25.24 -7.05 -31.98
N ALA A 34 -24.74 -5.86 -31.64
CA ALA A 34 -25.15 -4.60 -32.23
C ALA A 34 -24.52 -4.33 -33.61
N GLY A 35 -23.59 -5.17 -34.07
CA GLY A 35 -22.82 -4.94 -35.29
C GLY A 35 -21.73 -3.86 -35.14
N ASP A 36 -21.44 -3.45 -33.91
CA ASP A 36 -20.33 -2.54 -33.59
C ASP A 36 -19.02 -3.34 -33.49
N TYR A 37 -18.44 -3.61 -34.65
CA TYR A 37 -17.20 -4.37 -34.75
C TYR A 37 -15.98 -3.62 -34.20
N GLU A 38 -16.04 -2.28 -34.13
CA GLU A 38 -14.96 -1.47 -33.57
C GLU A 38 -14.96 -1.57 -32.04
N GLY A 39 -16.13 -1.36 -31.41
CA GLY A 39 -16.30 -1.56 -29.97
C GLY A 39 -16.00 -2.99 -29.54
N ALA A 40 -16.41 -3.99 -30.33
CA ALA A 40 -16.07 -5.39 -30.08
C ALA A 40 -14.56 -5.65 -30.13
N ARG A 41 -13.85 -5.03 -31.07
CA ARG A 41 -12.39 -5.16 -31.19
C ARG A 41 -11.67 -4.54 -30.00
N GLN A 42 -12.14 -3.38 -29.53
CA GLN A 42 -11.61 -2.73 -28.35
C GLN A 42 -11.83 -3.58 -27.09
N ALA A 43 -13.03 -4.13 -26.90
CA ALA A 43 -13.34 -5.02 -25.78
C ALA A 43 -12.44 -6.26 -25.76
N ILE A 44 -12.14 -6.85 -26.93
CA ILE A 44 -11.21 -7.98 -27.04
C ILE A 44 -9.78 -7.58 -26.63
N GLU A 45 -9.31 -6.41 -27.06
CA GLU A 45 -7.96 -5.93 -26.71
C GLU A 45 -7.85 -5.69 -25.20
N GLU A 46 -8.83 -5.03 -24.61
CA GLU A 46 -8.89 -4.77 -23.17
C GLU A 46 -8.98 -6.08 -22.38
N ALA A 47 -9.78 -7.05 -22.83
CA ALA A 47 -9.93 -8.35 -22.18
C ALA A 47 -8.62 -9.16 -22.24
N THR A 48 -7.89 -9.05 -23.36
CA THR A 48 -6.57 -9.66 -23.51
C THR A 48 -5.57 -9.06 -22.53
N ARG A 49 -5.51 -7.73 -22.42
CA ARG A 49 -4.63 -7.05 -21.45
C ARG A 49 -4.98 -7.42 -20.01
N LEU A 50 -6.27 -7.52 -19.68
CA LEU A 50 -6.73 -7.91 -18.36
C LEU A 50 -6.38 -9.37 -18.05
N ALA A 51 -6.49 -10.27 -19.02
CA ALA A 51 -6.07 -11.66 -18.88
C ALA A 51 -4.56 -11.79 -18.63
N GLU A 52 -3.73 -11.05 -19.35
CA GLU A 52 -2.28 -11.00 -19.11
C GLU A 52 -1.95 -10.48 -17.71
N PHE A 53 -2.67 -9.45 -17.24
CA PHE A 53 -2.50 -8.93 -15.90
C PHE A 53 -2.90 -9.96 -14.83
N ARG A 54 -4.05 -10.64 -15.00
CA ARG A 54 -4.49 -11.73 -14.12
C ARG A 54 -3.44 -12.83 -13.99
N GLU A 55 -2.79 -13.21 -15.09
CA GLU A 55 -1.72 -14.22 -15.04
C GLU A 55 -0.47 -13.73 -14.29
N LYS A 56 -0.11 -12.44 -14.40
CA LYS A 56 0.97 -11.86 -13.57
C LYS A 56 0.60 -11.90 -12.08
N VAL A 57 -0.64 -11.57 -11.72
CA VAL A 57 -1.11 -11.63 -10.32
C VAL A 57 -1.07 -13.07 -9.79
N LYS A 58 -1.55 -14.05 -10.57
CA LYS A 58 -1.43 -15.47 -10.20
C LYS A 58 0.02 -15.93 -10.08
N ALA A 59 0.92 -15.44 -10.93
CA ALA A 59 2.35 -15.75 -10.82
C ALA A 59 2.93 -15.23 -9.50
N LEU A 60 2.58 -14.00 -9.10
CA LEU A 60 2.98 -13.43 -7.82
C LEU A 60 2.38 -14.19 -6.62
N GLN A 61 1.13 -14.62 -6.71
CA GLN A 61 0.49 -15.46 -5.69
C GLN A 61 1.23 -16.80 -5.52
N ARG A 62 1.60 -17.46 -6.62
CA ARG A 62 2.37 -18.71 -6.61
C ARG A 62 3.78 -18.50 -6.04
N GLU A 63 4.43 -17.40 -6.43
CA GLU A 63 5.74 -17.02 -5.89
C GLU A 63 5.66 -16.80 -4.37
N TRP A 64 4.66 -16.04 -3.91
CA TRP A 64 4.41 -15.81 -2.49
C TRP A 64 4.16 -17.13 -1.73
N THR A 65 3.31 -18.00 -2.27
CA THR A 65 3.02 -19.31 -1.68
C THR A 65 4.28 -20.18 -1.62
N SER A 66 5.13 -20.13 -2.65
CA SER A 66 6.42 -20.82 -2.69
C SER A 66 7.41 -20.26 -1.65
N LEU A 67 7.49 -18.95 -1.47
CA LEU A 67 8.30 -18.31 -0.42
C LEU A 67 7.82 -18.70 0.98
N TYR A 68 6.51 -18.72 1.18
CA TYR A 68 5.90 -19.15 2.45
C TYR A 68 6.14 -20.65 2.71
N ALA A 69 5.96 -21.51 1.70
CA ALA A 69 6.13 -22.97 1.79
C ALA A 69 7.59 -23.41 1.92
N LYS A 70 8.54 -22.74 1.25
CA LYS A 70 9.99 -22.96 1.40
C LYS A 70 10.53 -22.53 2.76
N GLY A 71 9.66 -22.01 3.63
CA GLY A 71 10.05 -21.58 4.94
C GLY A 71 10.94 -20.33 4.86
N VAL A 72 10.41 -19.24 4.30
CA VAL A 72 10.61 -17.93 4.94
C VAL A 72 9.91 -17.97 6.32
N LYS A 73 10.34 -18.92 7.16
CA LYS A 73 10.25 -18.86 8.60
C LYS A 73 11.26 -17.80 8.99
N PRO A 74 10.96 -16.85 9.88
CA PRO A 74 12.02 -16.08 10.51
C PRO A 74 13.00 -17.10 11.08
N SER A 75 14.24 -17.07 10.60
CA SER A 75 15.27 -18.00 11.05
C SER A 75 15.34 -17.94 12.57
N LYS A 76 15.00 -19.04 13.24
CA LYS A 76 15.41 -19.30 14.62
C LYS A 76 16.91 -19.58 14.60
N HIS A 77 17.73 -18.59 14.28
CA HIS A 77 19.09 -18.61 14.78
C HIS A 77 18.98 -18.34 16.27
N GLU A 78 19.22 -19.37 17.08
CA GLU A 78 19.67 -19.28 18.46
C GLU A 78 21.05 -18.58 18.51
N GLY A 79 21.12 -17.38 17.95
CA GLY A 79 22.13 -16.42 18.33
C GLY A 79 21.62 -15.78 19.61
N LYS A 80 22.36 -15.92 20.71
CA LYS A 80 22.25 -15.06 21.88
C LYS A 80 22.46 -13.59 21.47
N ARG A 81 21.43 -12.98 20.89
CA ARG A 81 21.30 -11.56 20.66
C ARG A 81 19.88 -11.23 21.02
N ARG A 82 19.73 -10.43 22.08
CA ARG A 82 18.46 -9.93 22.61
C ARG A 82 17.77 -9.06 21.54
N ALA A 83 17.23 -9.67 20.49
CA ALA A 83 16.41 -9.00 19.52
C ALA A 83 14.99 -8.97 20.10
N LYS A 84 14.57 -7.80 20.59
CA LYS A 84 13.17 -7.53 20.96
C LYS A 84 12.28 -8.01 19.82
N GLY A 85 11.44 -9.01 20.11
CA GLY A 85 10.55 -9.64 19.14
C GLY A 85 9.61 -8.61 18.48
N ARG A 86 9.00 -9.02 17.36
CA ARG A 86 7.90 -8.28 16.73
C ARG A 86 6.91 -7.87 17.80
N LEU A 87 6.66 -6.58 17.89
CA LEU A 87 5.78 -6.02 18.89
C LEU A 87 4.35 -6.53 18.67
N PRO A 88 3.67 -7.02 19.72
CA PRO A 88 2.24 -7.27 19.69
C PRO A 88 1.45 -6.14 19.00
N ARG A 89 0.42 -6.52 18.22
CA ARG A 89 -0.54 -5.57 17.60
C ARG A 89 -1.04 -4.60 18.69
N GLY A 90 -1.08 -3.30 18.40
CA GLY A 90 -1.53 -2.24 19.33
C GLY A 90 -0.42 -1.51 20.10
N LEU A 91 0.84 -1.95 20.01
CA LEU A 91 1.96 -1.28 20.68
C LEU A 91 2.58 -0.13 19.89
N ARG A 92 2.19 0.09 18.64
CA ARG A 92 2.65 1.22 17.80
C ARG A 92 1.51 2.21 17.60
N THR A 93 1.86 3.47 17.42
CA THR A 93 0.90 4.49 17.02
C THR A 93 0.25 4.05 15.70
N PRO A 94 -1.09 3.96 15.63
CA PRO A 94 -1.78 3.54 14.43
C PRO A 94 -1.55 4.55 13.31
N GLU A 95 -1.55 4.08 12.06
CA GLU A 95 -1.40 4.93 10.87
C GLU A 95 -2.38 6.11 10.86
N ASP A 96 -3.63 5.86 11.24
CA ASP A 96 -4.70 6.86 11.26
C ASP A 96 -4.38 8.08 12.14
N ALA A 97 -3.62 7.89 13.22
CA ALA A 97 -3.20 8.98 14.09
C ALA A 97 -2.19 9.94 13.44
N PHE A 98 -1.57 9.55 12.31
CA PHE A 98 -0.66 10.40 11.54
C PHE A 98 -1.39 11.28 10.51
N ARG A 99 -2.63 10.97 10.14
CA ARG A 99 -3.38 11.70 9.10
C ARG A 99 -3.45 13.19 9.39
N ARG A 100 -4.08 13.53 10.52
CA ARG A 100 -4.30 14.93 10.92
C ARG A 100 -2.98 15.70 11.09
N PRO A 101 -1.96 15.19 11.81
CA PRO A 101 -0.66 15.86 11.89
C PRO A 101 0.02 16.12 10.54
N ILE A 102 -0.11 15.20 9.57
CA ILE A 102 0.47 15.38 8.23
C ILE A 102 -0.27 16.48 7.46
N LEU A 103 -1.60 16.44 7.42
CA LEU A 103 -2.40 17.44 6.70
C LEU A 103 -2.22 18.84 7.30
N GLU A 104 -2.28 18.97 8.63
CA GLU A 104 -2.01 20.24 9.32
C GLU A 104 -0.61 20.78 8.99
N THR A 105 0.40 19.91 8.96
CA THR A 105 1.78 20.30 8.63
C THR A 105 1.88 20.81 7.19
N LEU A 106 1.20 20.16 6.24
CA LEU A 106 1.19 20.62 4.85
C LEU A 106 0.48 21.96 4.71
N VAL A 107 -0.65 22.17 5.38
CA VAL A 107 -1.35 23.46 5.41
C VAL A 107 -0.47 24.56 6.00
N GLU A 108 0.19 24.30 7.13
CA GLU A 108 1.14 25.23 7.76
C GLU A 108 2.34 25.57 6.86
N LEU A 109 2.70 24.67 5.96
CA LEU A 109 3.79 24.82 5.00
C LEU A 109 3.37 25.43 3.67
N GLY A 110 2.12 25.88 3.53
CA GLY A 110 1.61 26.49 2.31
C GLY A 110 1.13 25.48 1.27
N GLY A 111 0.79 24.26 1.70
CA GLY A 111 0.16 23.21 0.91
C GLY A 111 1.12 22.20 0.28
N SER A 112 2.42 22.52 0.16
CA SER A 112 3.42 21.65 -0.47
C SER A 112 4.77 21.79 0.21
N ALA A 113 5.45 20.68 0.52
CA ALA A 113 6.76 20.70 1.16
C ALA A 113 7.57 19.41 0.97
N SER A 114 8.87 19.47 1.27
CA SER A 114 9.73 18.30 1.21
C SER A 114 9.36 17.26 2.27
N ILE A 115 9.51 15.97 1.94
CA ILE A 115 9.22 14.87 2.87
C ILE A 115 10.00 15.02 4.19
N GLY A 116 11.27 15.43 4.11
CA GLY A 116 12.10 15.62 5.30
C GLY A 116 11.53 16.67 6.25
N GLU A 117 11.13 17.81 5.69
CA GLU A 117 10.57 18.93 6.44
C GLU A 117 9.19 18.63 7.03
N VAL A 118 8.33 17.93 6.27
CA VAL A 118 7.02 17.50 6.75
C VAL A 118 7.19 16.51 7.92
N LEU A 119 8.06 15.51 7.75
CA LEU A 119 8.28 14.52 8.81
C LEU A 119 8.85 15.17 10.08
N GLU A 120 9.78 16.12 9.98
CA GLU A 120 10.32 16.81 11.16
C GLU A 120 9.24 17.54 11.97
N ARG A 121 8.33 18.27 11.31
CA ARG A 121 7.20 18.94 11.98
C ARG A 121 6.18 17.94 12.53
N VAL A 122 5.89 16.87 11.80
CA VAL A 122 5.00 15.79 12.28
C VAL A 122 5.57 15.12 13.54
N GLU A 123 6.89 14.89 13.60
CA GLU A 123 7.56 14.34 14.78
C GLU A 123 7.37 15.25 16.01
N ALA A 124 7.49 16.56 15.82
CA ALA A 124 7.27 17.55 16.87
C ALA A 124 5.81 17.54 17.36
N LYS A 125 4.83 17.56 16.44
CA LYS A 125 3.40 17.52 16.75
C LYS A 125 3.01 16.22 17.48
N MET A 126 3.61 15.10 17.08
CA MET A 126 3.29 13.79 17.64
C MET A 126 4.18 13.39 18.81
N LYS A 127 5.05 14.27 19.34
CA LYS A 127 6.00 13.94 20.41
C LYS A 127 5.35 13.32 21.66
N GLY A 128 4.12 13.72 21.99
CA GLY A 128 3.33 13.17 23.10
C GLY A 128 2.51 11.92 22.77
N VAL A 129 2.39 11.57 21.48
CA VAL A 129 1.62 10.42 20.98
C VAL A 129 2.55 9.25 20.63
N LEU A 130 3.69 9.56 20.00
CA LEU A 130 4.70 8.56 19.63
C LEU A 130 5.27 7.90 20.88
N ASN A 131 5.16 6.58 20.93
CA ASN A 131 5.67 5.80 22.03
C ASN A 131 7.12 5.34 21.75
N ALA A 132 7.71 4.63 22.73
CA ALA A 132 9.08 4.17 22.64
C ALA A 132 9.34 3.28 21.41
N TYR A 133 8.34 2.49 20.98
CA TYR A 133 8.45 1.57 19.86
C TYR A 133 8.42 2.24 18.50
N ASP A 134 7.72 3.36 18.40
CA ASP A 134 7.66 4.18 17.19
C ASP A 134 9.00 4.87 16.91
N ARG A 135 9.75 5.19 17.97
CA ARG A 135 11.10 5.77 17.91
C ARG A 135 12.22 4.75 17.74
N GLU A 136 11.92 3.45 17.77
CA GLU A 136 12.93 2.42 17.52
C GLU A 136 13.32 2.39 16.02
N PRO A 137 14.60 2.11 15.71
CA PRO A 137 15.04 1.93 14.33
C PRO A 137 14.38 0.70 13.69
N LEU A 138 14.32 0.70 12.37
CA LEU A 138 13.88 -0.45 11.60
C LEU A 138 14.93 -1.57 11.69
N PRO A 139 14.51 -2.83 11.92
CA PRO A 139 15.44 -3.95 11.89
C PRO A 139 16.16 -4.13 10.54
N SER A 140 15.55 -3.68 9.44
CA SER A 140 16.09 -3.73 8.08
C SER A 140 17.02 -2.57 7.74
N ASP A 141 16.81 -1.40 8.36
CA ASP A 141 17.65 -0.22 8.18
C ASP A 141 17.77 0.54 9.51
N PRO A 142 18.91 0.39 10.22
CA PRO A 142 19.15 1.07 11.48
C PRO A 142 19.13 2.59 11.41
N ARG A 143 19.25 3.19 10.21
CA ARG A 143 19.22 4.64 10.00
C ARG A 143 17.80 5.19 9.87
N SER A 144 16.81 4.33 9.65
CA SER A 144 15.42 4.70 9.46
C SER A 144 14.58 4.36 10.67
N VAL A 145 13.76 5.32 11.12
CA VAL A 145 12.93 5.21 12.32
C VAL A 145 11.54 4.69 11.95
N ARG A 146 10.99 3.79 12.76
CA ARG A 146 9.71 3.11 12.47
C ARG A 146 8.53 4.03 12.19
N TRP A 147 8.39 5.12 12.96
CA TRP A 147 7.27 6.05 12.78
C TRP A 147 7.32 6.78 11.43
N ARG A 148 8.52 7.07 10.91
CA ARG A 148 8.68 7.71 9.58
C ARG A 148 8.12 6.82 8.48
N ASN A 149 8.35 5.51 8.59
CA ASN A 149 7.76 4.54 7.68
C ASN A 149 6.22 4.51 7.82
N THR A 150 5.69 4.51 9.05
CA THR A 150 4.22 4.59 9.27
C THR A 150 3.62 5.85 8.65
N ALA A 151 4.26 7.01 8.80
CA ALA A 151 3.79 8.27 8.22
C ALA A 151 3.79 8.23 6.67
N GLN A 152 4.77 7.58 6.06
CA GLN A 152 4.80 7.38 4.60
C GLN A 152 3.68 6.45 4.11
N TRP A 153 3.34 5.39 4.87
CA TRP A 153 2.16 4.57 4.59
C TRP A 153 0.87 5.39 4.70
N CYS A 154 0.73 6.19 5.76
CA CYS A 154 -0.39 7.12 5.93
C CYS A 154 -0.55 8.04 4.73
N ARG A 155 0.54 8.61 4.21
CA ARG A 155 0.49 9.43 3.00
C ARG A 155 -0.02 8.63 1.79
N ASN A 156 0.45 7.40 1.58
CA ASN A 156 0.00 6.60 0.45
C ASN A 156 -1.51 6.29 0.53
N THR A 157 -2.02 6.04 1.72
CA THR A 157 -3.47 5.89 1.97
C THR A 157 -4.21 7.18 1.65
N MET A 158 -3.74 8.33 2.17
CA MET A 158 -4.36 9.64 1.91
C MET A 158 -4.33 10.08 0.43
N VAL A 159 -3.31 9.66 -0.33
CA VAL A 159 -3.28 9.86 -1.79
C VAL A 159 -4.37 9.06 -2.49
N ARG A 160 -4.59 7.79 -2.10
CA ARG A 160 -5.65 6.96 -2.68
C ARG A 160 -7.04 7.50 -2.36
N GLU A 161 -7.19 8.12 -1.20
CA GLU A 161 -8.43 8.77 -0.76
C GLU A 161 -8.61 10.19 -1.34
N GLY A 162 -7.62 10.70 -2.08
CA GLY A 162 -7.70 12.00 -2.73
C GLY A 162 -7.44 13.21 -1.81
N LEU A 163 -6.95 13.01 -0.58
CA LEU A 163 -6.57 14.07 0.36
C LEU A 163 -5.18 14.66 0.08
N MET A 164 -4.36 13.92 -0.66
CA MET A 164 -3.01 14.33 -1.08
C MET A 164 -2.80 14.03 -2.55
N LYS A 165 -1.93 14.81 -3.22
CA LYS A 165 -1.67 14.65 -4.65
C LYS A 165 -0.85 13.39 -4.96
N SER A 166 -1.23 12.69 -6.02
CA SER A 166 -0.54 11.50 -6.52
C SER A 166 0.63 11.85 -7.45
N ASP A 167 0.61 13.03 -8.05
CA ASP A 167 1.50 13.52 -9.11
C ASP A 167 2.52 14.58 -8.64
N SER A 168 2.72 14.71 -7.32
CA SER A 168 3.74 15.60 -6.75
C SER A 168 5.17 15.25 -7.23
N PRO A 169 6.07 16.24 -7.36
CA PRO A 169 7.46 16.00 -7.67
C PRO A 169 8.14 15.04 -6.68
N TYR A 170 9.19 14.34 -7.15
CA TYR A 170 9.93 13.41 -6.31
C TYR A 170 10.46 14.09 -5.05
N GLY A 171 10.19 13.50 -3.88
CA GLY A 171 10.61 14.04 -2.58
C GLY A 171 9.73 15.16 -2.02
N ILE A 172 8.62 15.49 -2.69
CA ILE A 172 7.65 16.50 -2.26
C ILE A 172 6.31 15.84 -1.93
N TRP A 173 5.68 16.30 -0.86
CA TRP A 173 4.31 15.97 -0.50
C TRP A 173 3.44 17.22 -0.64
N GLU A 174 2.25 17.03 -1.21
CA GLU A 174 1.32 18.13 -1.47
C GLU A 174 -0.10 17.71 -1.10
N ILE A 175 -0.84 18.63 -0.49
CA ILE A 175 -2.24 18.46 -0.10
C ILE A 175 -3.17 18.79 -1.28
N THR A 176 -4.35 18.18 -1.31
CA THR A 176 -5.43 18.59 -2.21
C THR A 176 -6.40 19.52 -1.49
N GLU A 177 -7.42 20.06 -2.18
CA GLU A 177 -8.48 20.81 -1.51
C GLU A 177 -9.38 19.95 -0.61
N ALA A 178 -9.40 18.63 -0.82
CA ALA A 178 -10.21 17.71 -0.02
C ALA A 178 -9.54 17.33 1.32
N GLY A 179 -8.22 17.49 1.43
CA GLY A 179 -7.42 17.21 2.63
C GLY A 179 -7.30 18.42 3.53
#